data_AF-A0A957IZ34-F1
#
_entry.id   AF-A0A957IZ34-F1
#
_cell.length_a   1.000
_cell.length_b   1.000
_cell.length_c   1.000
_cell.angle_alpha   90.00
_cell.angle_beta   90.00
_cell.angle_gamma   90.00
#
_symmetry.space_group_name_H-M   'P 1'
#
loop_
_entity.id
_entity.type
_entity.pdbx_description
1 polymer ?
#
loop_
_entity_poly.entity_id
_entity_poly.type
_entity_poly.pdbx_seq_one_letter_code
_entity_poly.pdbx_strand_id
1 'polypeptide(L)'
;MDNSPASHALIKQISQPDVDQLLAEDRLLRVLTPALQALITKTLTTNTEGAQHLMQCNGTLYFSFVDVADAQERTRLVNLLRRYQLGEPVTLDALPAELRRLVQPNLTQTGRLLGAVLMGAVAGFVVGVLAMAICILLINILELLSSAIILEIAGMGITAVTFIIFSTLGWAAATLVAWRRLRHHLPLGIR
;
A
#
# COMPACT_ATOMS: atom_id res chain seq x y z
N MET A 1 6.21 -20.79 -16.97
CA MET A 1 5.43 -21.74 -16.16
C MET A 1 6.34 -22.16 -15.03
N ASP A 2 6.26 -21.47 -13.90
CA ASP A 2 7.20 -21.62 -12.79
C ASP A 2 6.46 -22.34 -11.65
N ASN A 3 6.56 -23.67 -11.65
CA ASN A 3 6.08 -24.51 -10.55
C ASN A 3 7.09 -24.38 -9.42
N SER A 4 6.77 -23.58 -8.40
CA SER A 4 7.56 -23.50 -7.17
C SER A 4 6.97 -24.47 -6.13
N PRO A 5 7.55 -25.67 -5.94
CA PRO A 5 7.02 -26.70 -5.02
C PRO A 5 7.30 -26.41 -3.54
N ALA A 6 8.02 -25.35 -3.19
CA ALA A 6 8.49 -25.12 -1.83
C ALA A 6 7.42 -24.53 -0.88
N SER A 7 6.41 -23.82 -1.40
CA SER A 7 5.36 -23.20 -0.56
C SER A 7 4.26 -24.17 -0.12
N HIS A 8 4.20 -25.35 -0.73
CA HIS A 8 3.13 -26.33 -0.49
C HIS A 8 3.39 -27.25 0.72
N ALA A 9 4.63 -27.33 1.21
CA ALA A 9 4.99 -28.28 2.26
C ALA A 9 4.58 -27.84 3.69
N LEU A 10 4.14 -26.59 3.87
CA LEU A 10 3.83 -26.01 5.18
C LEU A 10 2.34 -25.72 5.42
N ILE A 11 1.49 -25.82 4.40
CA ILE A 11 0.05 -25.54 4.52
C ILE A 11 -0.68 -26.86 4.74
N LYS A 12 -1.47 -26.93 5.81
CA LYS A 12 -2.23 -28.13 6.15
C LYS A 12 -3.25 -28.42 5.04
N GLN A 13 -3.10 -29.55 4.36
CA GLN A 13 -4.07 -30.05 3.38
C GLN A 13 -5.27 -30.64 4.12
N ILE A 14 -6.48 -30.24 3.73
CA ILE A 14 -7.73 -30.80 4.28
C ILE A 14 -8.54 -31.47 3.16
N SER A 15 -9.16 -32.59 3.50
CA SER A 15 -10.15 -33.29 2.68
C SER A 15 -11.42 -32.44 2.49
N GLN A 16 -11.99 -32.49 1.30
CA GLN A 16 -13.18 -31.73 0.89
C GLN A 16 -14.44 -31.89 1.78
N PRO A 17 -14.81 -33.07 2.31
CA PRO A 17 -15.99 -33.21 3.17
C PRO A 17 -15.85 -32.49 4.52
N ASP A 18 -14.63 -32.35 5.04
CA ASP A 18 -14.38 -31.60 6.29
C ASP A 18 -14.48 -30.09 6.05
N VAL A 19 -14.21 -29.61 4.83
CA VAL A 19 -14.25 -28.17 4.51
C VAL A 19 -15.67 -27.63 4.57
N ASP A 20 -16.66 -28.35 4.03
CA ASP A 20 -18.05 -27.89 4.02
C ASP A 20 -18.63 -27.79 5.45
N GLN A 21 -18.27 -28.73 6.31
CA GLN A 21 -18.64 -28.70 7.73
C GLN A 21 -17.95 -27.54 8.47
N LEU A 22 -16.65 -27.36 8.24
CA LEU A 22 -15.88 -26.29 8.87
C LEU A 22 -16.26 -24.89 8.36
N LEU A 23 -16.74 -24.77 7.12
CA LEU A 23 -17.32 -23.53 6.58
C LEU A 23 -18.68 -23.23 7.22
N ALA A 24 -19.52 -24.25 7.43
CA ALA A 24 -20.81 -24.09 8.11
C ALA A 24 -20.66 -23.67 9.58
N GLU A 25 -19.55 -24.05 10.23
CA GLU A 25 -19.24 -23.71 11.62
C GLU A 25 -18.44 -22.40 11.80
N ASP A 26 -18.26 -21.61 10.73
CA ASP A 26 -17.41 -20.40 10.69
C ASP A 26 -15.95 -20.65 11.12
N ARG A 27 -15.45 -21.89 10.99
CA ARG A 27 -14.06 -22.27 11.32
C ARG A 27 -13.10 -22.07 10.16
N LEU A 28 -13.63 -21.92 8.96
CA LEU A 28 -12.87 -21.59 7.76
C LEU A 28 -13.43 -20.35 7.10
N LEU A 29 -12.55 -19.51 6.57
CA LEU A 29 -12.93 -18.42 5.67
C LEU A 29 -12.16 -18.55 4.37
N ARG A 30 -12.89 -18.65 3.26
CA ARG A 30 -12.30 -18.67 1.92
C ARG A 30 -11.60 -17.35 1.61
N VAL A 31 -10.42 -17.44 0.99
CA VAL A 31 -9.73 -16.29 0.40
C VAL A 31 -10.29 -16.07 -1.01
N LEU A 32 -11.12 -15.05 -1.17
CA LEU A 32 -11.84 -14.72 -2.41
C LEU A 32 -10.96 -14.00 -3.43
N THR A 33 -10.05 -13.14 -2.97
CA THR A 33 -9.30 -12.25 -3.85
C THR A 33 -7.98 -12.89 -4.31
N PRO A 34 -7.71 -12.96 -5.63
CA PRO A 34 -6.45 -13.53 -6.14
C PRO A 34 -5.22 -12.73 -5.70
N ALA A 35 -5.36 -11.41 -5.53
CA ALA A 35 -4.31 -10.56 -4.99
C ALA A 35 -3.92 -10.93 -3.55
N LEU A 36 -4.92 -11.28 -2.72
CA LEU A 36 -4.70 -11.70 -1.34
C LEU A 36 -4.06 -13.10 -1.29
N GLN A 37 -4.45 -14.01 -2.17
CA GLN A 37 -3.80 -15.31 -2.31
C GLN A 37 -2.32 -15.17 -2.70
N ALA A 38 -2.00 -14.31 -3.68
CA ALA A 38 -0.63 -14.04 -4.08
C ALA A 38 0.19 -13.42 -2.94
N LEU A 39 -0.41 -12.50 -2.18
CA LEU A 39 0.22 -11.84 -1.03
C LEU A 39 0.52 -12.84 0.09
N ILE A 40 -0.44 -13.71 0.42
CA ILE A 40 -0.27 -14.77 1.42
C ILE A 40 0.85 -15.72 0.99
N THR A 41 0.82 -16.22 -0.25
CA THR A 41 1.86 -17.12 -0.78
C THR A 41 3.24 -16.48 -0.73
N LYS A 42 3.34 -15.20 -1.09
CA LYS A 42 4.60 -14.43 -1.02
C LYS A 42 5.05 -14.18 0.43
N THR A 43 4.12 -14.02 1.36
CA THR A 43 4.45 -13.80 2.76
C THR A 43 4.91 -15.10 3.41
N LEU A 44 4.29 -16.23 3.05
CA LEU A 44 4.66 -17.56 3.52
C LEU A 44 6.07 -18.01 3.09
N THR A 45 6.55 -17.58 1.91
CA THR A 45 7.94 -17.85 1.52
C THR A 45 8.96 -17.10 2.36
N THR A 46 8.53 -16.04 3.06
CA THR A 46 9.41 -15.17 3.86
C THR A 46 9.21 -15.38 5.38
N ASN A 47 8.00 -15.76 5.81
CA ASN A 47 7.66 -16.01 7.20
C ASN A 47 6.66 -17.19 7.30
N THR A 48 7.09 -18.25 7.97
CA THR A 48 6.34 -19.51 8.15
C THR A 48 5.41 -19.52 9.36
N GLU A 49 5.50 -18.54 10.27
CA GLU A 49 4.72 -18.50 11.52
C GLU A 49 3.20 -18.44 11.27
N GLY A 50 2.78 -17.82 10.16
CA GLY A 50 1.36 -17.73 9.79
C GLY A 50 0.79 -18.99 9.12
N ALA A 51 1.63 -19.95 8.72
CA ALA A 51 1.21 -21.13 7.97
C ALA A 51 0.19 -22.00 8.74
N GLN A 52 0.25 -22.00 10.07
CA GLN A 52 -0.66 -22.74 10.94
C GLN A 52 -2.12 -22.26 10.84
N HIS A 53 -2.33 -20.98 10.48
CA HIS A 53 -3.67 -20.40 10.30
C HIS A 53 -4.15 -20.45 8.85
N LEU A 54 -3.48 -21.21 7.99
CA LEU A 54 -3.81 -21.35 6.59
C LEU A 54 -4.01 -22.81 6.23
N MET A 55 -5.04 -23.06 5.45
CA MET A 55 -5.38 -24.37 4.94
C MET A 55 -5.61 -24.29 3.43
N GLN A 56 -5.19 -25.32 2.70
CA GLN A 56 -5.37 -25.39 1.26
C GLN A 56 -6.24 -26.61 0.93
N CYS A 57 -7.31 -26.38 0.17
CA CYS A 57 -8.15 -27.44 -0.37
C CYS A 57 -8.45 -27.16 -1.83
N ASN A 58 -8.16 -28.13 -2.72
CA ASN A 58 -8.39 -28.04 -4.17
C ASN A 58 -7.83 -26.76 -4.81
N GLY A 59 -6.62 -26.36 -4.42
CA GLY A 59 -5.95 -25.16 -4.94
C GLY A 59 -6.49 -23.83 -4.39
N THR A 60 -7.53 -23.85 -3.54
CA THR A 60 -8.06 -22.65 -2.88
C THR A 60 -7.49 -22.53 -1.47
N LEU A 61 -7.09 -21.30 -1.10
CA LEU A 61 -6.61 -20.98 0.25
C LEU A 61 -7.77 -20.58 1.17
N TYR A 62 -7.70 -21.03 2.41
CA TYR A 62 -8.64 -20.75 3.48
C TYR A 62 -7.88 -20.28 4.72
N PHE A 63 -8.41 -19.26 5.40
CA PHE A 63 -8.01 -18.93 6.76
C PHE A 63 -8.64 -19.92 7.73
N SER A 64 -7.83 -20.50 8.61
CA SER A 64 -8.24 -21.42 9.66
C SER A 64 -8.38 -20.70 10.99
N PHE A 65 -9.56 -20.84 11.59
CA PHE A 65 -9.87 -20.40 12.96
C PHE A 65 -10.16 -21.60 13.86
N VAL A 66 -9.68 -22.79 13.50
CA VAL A 66 -9.90 -24.02 14.27
C VAL A 66 -9.33 -23.90 15.69
N ASP A 67 -8.24 -23.16 15.86
CA ASP A 67 -7.57 -22.95 17.15
C ASP A 67 -8.24 -21.87 18.02
N VAL A 68 -9.26 -21.17 17.49
CA VAL A 68 -10.02 -20.14 18.24
C VAL A 68 -11.15 -20.83 19.00
N ALA A 69 -10.96 -20.98 20.32
CA ALA A 69 -11.90 -21.66 21.20
C ALA A 69 -13.22 -20.88 21.39
N ASP A 70 -13.17 -19.55 21.42
CA ASP A 70 -14.37 -18.73 21.59
C ASP A 70 -15.14 -18.55 20.26
N ALA A 71 -16.40 -18.97 20.25
CA ALA A 71 -17.29 -18.84 19.11
C ALA A 71 -17.59 -17.37 18.78
N GLN A 72 -17.70 -16.49 19.78
CA GLN A 72 -17.98 -15.07 19.54
C GLN A 72 -16.78 -14.37 18.90
N GLU A 73 -15.57 -14.61 19.42
CA GLU A 73 -14.33 -14.12 18.82
C GLU A 73 -14.15 -14.63 17.38
N ARG A 74 -14.42 -15.92 17.13
CA ARG A 74 -14.35 -16.51 15.80
C ARG A 74 -15.26 -15.80 14.79
N THR A 75 -16.54 -15.61 15.13
CA THR A 75 -17.48 -14.88 14.25
C THR A 75 -17.03 -13.44 14.00
N ARG A 76 -16.47 -12.76 15.01
CA ARG A 76 -15.92 -11.40 14.85
C ARG A 76 -14.76 -11.38 13.85
N LEU A 77 -13.80 -12.31 13.97
CA LEU A 77 -12.64 -12.39 13.07
C LEU A 77 -13.05 -12.72 11.63
N VAL A 78 -13.96 -13.69 11.46
CA VAL A 78 -14.51 -14.07 10.15
C VAL A 78 -15.20 -12.87 9.49
N ASN A 79 -16.02 -12.12 10.23
CA ASN A 79 -16.70 -10.95 9.71
C ASN A 79 -15.72 -9.82 9.34
N LEU A 80 -14.70 -9.57 10.17
CA LEU A 80 -13.68 -8.55 9.87
C LEU A 80 -12.94 -8.89 8.57
N LEU A 81 -12.49 -10.13 8.42
CA LEU A 81 -11.78 -10.57 7.21
C LEU A 81 -12.69 -10.61 5.99
N ARG A 82 -13.96 -10.98 6.13
CA ARG A 82 -14.94 -10.93 5.04
C ARG A 82 -15.13 -9.50 4.55
N ARG A 83 -15.34 -8.54 5.45
CA ARG A 83 -15.48 -7.11 5.12
C ARG A 83 -14.20 -6.56 4.47
N TYR A 84 -13.03 -6.95 4.97
CA TYR A 84 -11.75 -6.60 4.36
C TYR A 84 -11.63 -7.13 2.92
N GLN A 85 -12.04 -8.38 2.67
CA GLN A 85 -12.03 -8.97 1.31
C GLN A 85 -13.03 -8.30 0.36
N LEU A 86 -14.13 -7.75 0.89
CA LEU A 86 -15.09 -6.94 0.15
C LEU A 86 -14.57 -5.51 -0.14
N GLY A 87 -13.37 -5.16 0.34
CA GLY A 87 -12.77 -3.84 0.15
C GLY A 87 -13.29 -2.77 1.10
N GLU A 88 -13.99 -3.15 2.18
CA GLU A 88 -14.41 -2.19 3.18
C GLU A 88 -13.21 -1.67 3.99
N PRO A 89 -13.22 -0.37 4.39
CA PRO A 89 -12.19 0.18 5.26
C PRO A 89 -12.35 -0.41 6.67
N VAL A 90 -11.57 -1.45 6.97
CA VAL A 90 -11.59 -2.14 8.27
C VAL A 90 -10.23 -2.02 8.93
N THR A 91 -10.22 -1.67 10.21
CA THR A 91 -9.01 -1.64 11.02
C THR A 91 -8.59 -3.07 11.36
N LEU A 92 -7.44 -3.50 10.85
CA LEU A 92 -6.91 -4.85 11.06
C LEU A 92 -6.19 -5.04 12.42
N ASP A 93 -6.28 -4.06 13.33
CA ASP A 93 -5.63 -4.12 14.64
C ASP A 93 -6.27 -5.15 15.58
N ALA A 94 -7.51 -5.53 15.32
CA ALA A 94 -8.22 -6.57 16.05
C ALA A 94 -7.87 -7.99 15.58
N LEU A 95 -7.07 -8.15 14.51
CA LEU A 95 -6.62 -9.47 14.09
C LEU A 95 -5.43 -9.93 14.95
N PRO A 96 -5.33 -11.25 15.23
CA PRO A 96 -4.12 -11.86 15.77
C PRO A 96 -2.88 -11.43 14.97
N ALA A 97 -1.77 -11.22 15.67
CA ALA A 97 -0.57 -10.66 15.07
C ALA A 97 -0.05 -11.50 13.88
N GLU A 98 -0.25 -12.81 13.95
CA GLU A 98 0.11 -13.81 12.95
C GLU A 98 -0.71 -13.64 11.67
N LEU A 99 -2.04 -13.56 11.80
CA LEU A 99 -2.97 -13.32 10.68
C LEU A 99 -2.79 -11.91 10.09
N ARG A 100 -2.54 -10.92 10.94
CA ARG A 100 -2.32 -9.54 10.51
C ARG A 100 -1.11 -9.44 9.58
N ARG A 101 -0.02 -10.17 9.88
CA ARG A 101 1.19 -10.21 9.02
C ARG A 101 0.93 -10.84 7.65
N LEU A 102 0.04 -11.82 7.58
CA LEU A 102 -0.33 -12.49 6.32
C LEU A 102 -1.21 -11.62 5.41
N VAL A 103 -1.96 -10.69 5.99
CA VAL A 103 -2.96 -9.88 5.29
C VAL A 103 -2.47 -8.47 5.02
N GLN A 104 -1.61 -7.94 5.89
CA GLN A 104 -0.98 -6.65 5.65
C GLN A 104 0.07 -6.79 4.55
N PRO A 105 0.00 -5.97 3.48
CA PRO A 105 1.10 -5.89 2.55
C PRO A 105 2.33 -5.42 3.32
N ASN A 106 3.33 -6.30 3.43
CA ASN A 106 4.68 -5.88 3.75
C ASN A 106 5.08 -4.90 2.65
N LEU A 107 4.86 -3.61 2.91
CA LEU A 107 5.36 -2.50 2.13
C LEU A 107 6.88 -2.61 2.18
N THR A 108 7.43 -3.34 1.22
CA THR A 108 8.87 -3.51 1.06
C THR A 108 9.50 -2.12 1.02
N GLN A 109 10.73 -2.00 1.51
CA GLN A 109 11.44 -0.72 1.56
C GLN A 109 11.41 0.01 0.19
N THR A 110 11.44 -0.76 -0.90
CA THR A 110 11.27 -0.31 -2.28
C THR A 110 9.87 0.27 -2.58
N GLY A 111 8.79 -0.36 -2.11
CA GLY A 111 7.42 0.15 -2.28
C GLY A 111 7.18 1.45 -1.51
N ARG A 112 7.77 1.58 -0.32
CA ARG A 112 7.72 2.83 0.47
C ARG A 112 8.50 3.94 -0.20
N LEU A 113 9.67 3.64 -0.76
CA LEU A 113 10.47 4.57 -1.56
C LEU A 113 9.70 5.04 -2.79
N LEU A 114 9.13 4.11 -3.56
CA LEU A 114 8.38 4.44 -4.77
C LEU A 114 7.16 5.30 -4.45
N GLY A 115 6.43 4.97 -3.38
CA GLY A 115 5.31 5.78 -2.90
C GLY A 115 5.73 7.19 -2.50
N ALA A 116 6.84 7.35 -1.77
CA ALA A 116 7.37 8.65 -1.39
C ALA A 116 7.81 9.49 -2.59
N VAL A 117 8.45 8.86 -3.58
CA VAL A 117 8.88 9.52 -4.83
C VAL A 117 7.67 9.99 -5.65
N LEU A 118 6.64 9.15 -5.80
CA LEU A 118 5.42 9.49 -6.53
C LEU A 118 4.66 10.63 -5.86
N MET A 119 4.48 10.57 -4.53
CA MET A 119 3.90 11.66 -3.74
C MET A 119 4.68 12.96 -3.94
N GLY A 120 6.02 12.85 -3.88
CA GLY A 120 6.88 13.99 -4.14
C GLY A 120 6.68 14.56 -5.53
N ALA A 121 6.58 13.71 -6.56
CA ALA A 121 6.48 14.16 -7.96
C ALA A 121 5.20 14.97 -8.17
N VAL A 122 4.08 14.51 -7.60
CA VAL A 122 2.81 15.25 -7.64
C VAL A 122 2.93 16.58 -6.90
N ALA A 123 3.52 16.59 -5.70
CA ALA A 123 3.73 17.82 -4.94
C ALA A 123 4.62 18.82 -5.68
N GLY A 124 5.72 18.34 -6.28
CA GLY A 124 6.61 19.13 -7.12
C GLY A 124 5.86 19.76 -8.29
N PHE A 125 5.09 18.97 -9.04
CA PHE A 125 4.29 19.48 -10.14
C PHE A 125 3.34 20.61 -9.70
N VAL A 126 2.61 20.43 -8.59
CA VAL A 126 1.71 21.46 -8.06
C VAL A 126 2.45 22.75 -7.70
N VAL A 127 3.60 22.64 -7.04
CA VAL A 127 4.44 23.80 -6.69
C VAL A 127 4.98 24.50 -7.94
N GLY A 128 5.40 23.73 -8.94
CA GLY A 128 5.85 24.26 -10.23
C GLY A 128 4.77 25.04 -10.97
N VAL A 129 3.56 24.48 -11.08
CA VAL A 129 2.42 25.16 -11.71
C VAL A 129 2.09 26.47 -10.99
N LEU A 130 2.10 26.45 -9.65
CA LEU A 130 1.84 27.64 -8.85
C LEU A 130 2.91 28.72 -9.07
N ALA A 131 4.19 28.34 -9.08
CA ALA A 131 5.29 29.25 -9.34
C ALA A 131 5.23 29.86 -10.76
N MET A 132 4.87 29.06 -11.75
CA MET A 132 4.65 29.52 -13.12
C MET A 132 3.52 30.56 -13.17
N ALA A 133 2.38 30.29 -12.51
CA ALA A 133 1.25 31.21 -12.47
C ALA A 133 1.61 32.56 -11.80
N ILE A 134 2.35 32.51 -10.70
CA ILE A 134 2.84 33.72 -10.01
C ILE A 134 3.80 34.50 -10.92
N CYS A 135 4.68 33.81 -11.65
CA CYS A 135 5.63 34.43 -12.57
C CYS A 135 4.90 35.16 -13.71
N ILE A 136 3.90 34.53 -14.33
CA ILE A 136 3.06 35.16 -15.37
C ILE A 136 2.37 36.41 -14.81
N LEU A 137 1.80 36.32 -13.60
CA LEU A 137 1.13 37.45 -12.97
C LEU A 137 2.10 38.64 -12.76
N LEU A 138 3.31 38.36 -12.28
CA LEU A 138 4.34 39.40 -12.07
C LEU A 138 4.79 40.04 -13.38
N ILE A 139 4.98 39.24 -14.43
CA ILE A 139 5.32 39.73 -15.77
C ILE A 139 4.23 40.68 -16.28
N ASN A 140 2.96 40.28 -16.19
CA ASN A 140 1.83 41.10 -16.62
C ASN A 140 1.72 42.42 -15.84
N ILE A 141 1.99 42.40 -14.53
CA ILE A 141 2.02 43.61 -13.70
C ILE A 141 3.16 44.54 -14.14
N LEU A 142 4.34 43.99 -14.42
CA LEU A 142 5.50 44.76 -14.85
C LEU A 142 5.31 45.35 -16.26
N GLU A 143 4.66 44.62 -17.15
CA GLU A 143 4.29 45.09 -18.49
C GLU A 143 3.32 46.28 -18.40
N LEU A 144 2.29 46.18 -17.54
CA LEU A 144 1.34 47.25 -17.29
C LEU A 144 2.03 48.54 -16.77
N LEU A 145 3.07 48.39 -15.95
CA LEU A 145 3.82 49.51 -15.37
C LEU A 145 4.85 50.12 -16.34
N SER A 146 5.45 49.33 -17.23
CA SER A 146 6.62 49.74 -18.02
C SER A 146 6.29 50.26 -19.43
N SER A 147 5.05 50.11 -19.92
CA SER A 147 4.66 50.49 -21.31
C SER A 147 5.58 49.92 -22.40
N ALA A 148 6.34 48.87 -22.11
CA ALA A 148 7.36 48.31 -23.00
C ALA A 148 6.89 46.96 -23.57
N ILE A 149 6.65 46.91 -24.88
CA ILE A 149 6.06 45.78 -25.64
C ILE A 149 7.07 44.63 -25.90
N ILE A 150 8.29 44.70 -25.36
CA ILE A 150 9.41 43.83 -25.78
C ILE A 150 9.47 42.49 -25.00
N LEU A 151 8.56 42.24 -24.05
CA LEU A 151 8.70 41.13 -23.07
C LEU A 151 8.00 39.80 -23.45
N GLU A 152 7.30 39.69 -24.58
CA GLU A 152 6.51 38.49 -24.89
C GLU A 152 7.36 37.22 -25.12
N ILE A 153 8.46 37.32 -25.87
CA ILE A 153 9.28 36.13 -26.24
C ILE A 153 10.17 35.69 -25.06
N ALA A 154 10.68 36.64 -24.27
CA ALA A 154 11.47 36.34 -23.08
C ALA A 154 10.61 35.77 -21.94
N GLY A 155 9.35 36.20 -21.81
CA GLY A 155 8.42 35.76 -20.78
C GLY A 155 8.07 34.27 -20.85
N MET A 156 7.90 33.72 -22.05
CA MET A 156 7.66 32.27 -22.22
C MET A 156 8.86 31.41 -21.80
N GLY A 157 10.09 31.86 -22.05
CA GLY A 157 11.29 31.16 -21.60
C GLY A 157 11.43 31.17 -20.08
N ILE A 158 11.20 32.32 -19.46
CA ILE A 158 11.35 32.50 -18.00
C ILE A 158 10.29 31.68 -17.23
N THR A 159 9.05 31.63 -17.73
CA THR A 159 7.97 30.88 -17.07
C THR A 159 8.20 29.37 -17.12
N ALA A 160 8.69 28.84 -18.25
CA ALA A 160 9.07 27.43 -18.37
C ALA A 160 10.25 27.06 -17.46
N VAL A 161 11.29 27.90 -17.39
CA VAL A 161 12.44 27.70 -16.49
C VAL A 161 11.99 27.74 -15.02
N THR A 162 11.13 28.69 -14.67
CA THR A 162 10.54 28.80 -13.33
C THR A 162 9.75 27.54 -12.98
N PHE A 163 8.90 27.05 -13.89
CA PHE A 163 8.17 25.81 -13.69
C PHE A 163 9.11 24.62 -13.39
N ILE A 164 10.17 24.43 -14.18
CA ILE A 164 11.09 23.29 -14.02
C ILE A 164 11.85 23.38 -12.68
N ILE A 165 12.38 24.56 -12.34
CA ILE A 165 13.15 24.74 -11.10
C ILE A 165 12.26 24.52 -9.87
N PHE A 166 11.08 25.14 -9.84
CA PHE A 166 10.18 24.99 -8.69
C PHE A 166 9.55 23.60 -8.61
N SER A 167 9.32 22.93 -9.75
CA SER A 167 8.87 21.53 -9.77
C SER A 167 9.90 20.58 -9.17
N THR A 168 11.17 20.73 -9.58
CA THR A 168 12.25 19.87 -9.11
C THR A 168 12.57 20.12 -7.63
N LEU A 169 12.58 21.38 -7.18
CA LEU A 169 12.75 21.73 -5.77
C LEU A 169 11.57 21.23 -4.92
N GLY A 170 10.34 21.43 -5.37
CA GLY A 170 9.15 20.94 -4.68
C GLY A 170 9.14 19.41 -4.57
N TRP A 171 9.55 18.72 -5.63
CA TRP A 171 9.69 17.27 -5.64
C TRP A 171 10.75 16.78 -4.64
N ALA A 172 11.94 17.37 -4.66
CA ALA A 172 13.03 17.00 -3.77
C ALA A 172 12.65 17.24 -2.30
N ALA A 173 12.06 18.39 -1.99
CA ALA A 173 11.62 18.74 -0.64
C ALA A 173 10.51 17.78 -0.15
N ALA A 174 9.48 17.53 -0.96
CA ALA A 174 8.39 16.64 -0.60
C ALA A 174 8.87 15.18 -0.41
N THR A 175 9.76 14.70 -1.28
CA THR A 175 10.36 13.37 -1.15
C THR A 175 11.18 13.25 0.14
N LEU A 176 11.98 14.27 0.48
CA LEU A 176 12.75 14.30 1.73
C LEU A 176 11.85 14.34 2.97
N VAL A 177 10.77 15.12 2.95
CA VAL A 177 9.80 15.19 4.05
C VAL A 177 9.09 13.84 4.24
N ALA A 178 8.60 13.24 3.15
CA ALA A 178 7.97 11.92 3.18
C ALA A 178 8.95 10.86 3.73
N TRP A 179 10.22 10.90 3.28
CA TRP A 179 11.26 10.00 3.77
C TRP A 179 11.57 10.17 5.26
N ARG A 180 11.64 11.41 5.76
CA ARG A 180 11.83 11.68 7.20
C ARG A 180 10.66 11.14 8.02
N ARG A 181 9.43 11.37 7.58
CA ARG A 181 8.22 10.89 8.26
C ARG A 181 8.18 9.36 8.30
N LEU A 182 8.56 8.70 7.21
CA LEU A 182 8.64 7.24 7.13
C LEU A 182 9.71 6.64 8.05
N ARG A 183 10.82 7.36 8.30
CA ARG A 183 11.84 6.95 9.28
C ARG A 183 11.37 7.11 10.73
N HIS A 184 10.64 8.16 11.07
CA HIS A 184 10.17 8.39 12.45
C HIS A 184 9.10 7.41 12.94
N HIS A 185 8.43 6.68 12.04
CA HIS A 185 7.48 5.62 12.41
C HIS A 185 8.12 4.23 12.53
N LEU A 186 9.45 4.09 12.43
CA LEU A 186 10.13 2.89 12.91
C LEU A 186 10.29 3.01 14.43
N PRO A 187 9.70 2.10 15.24
CA PRO A 187 10.13 1.96 16.62
C PRO A 187 11.63 1.67 16.60
N LEU A 188 12.41 2.55 17.23
CA LEU A 188 13.81 2.34 17.57
C LEU A 188 13.90 1.09 18.45
N GLY A 189 14.03 -0.05 17.81
CA GLY A 189 13.98 -1.34 18.48
C GLY A 189 14.62 -2.41 17.63
N ILE A 190 15.82 -2.15 17.11
CA ILE A 190 16.94 -3.10 17.01
C ILE A 190 18.19 -2.22 16.93
N ARG A 191 19.02 -2.32 17.97
CA ARG A 191 20.40 -1.84 17.99
C ARG A 191 21.26 -2.76 17.14
#